data_AF-A0A2J8KHH4-F1
#
_entry.id   AF-A0A2J8KHH4-F1
#
_cell.length_a   1.000
_cell.length_b   1.000
_cell.length_c   1.000
_cell.angle_alpha   90.00
_cell.angle_beta   90.00
_cell.angle_gamma   90.00
#
_symmetry.space_group_name_H-M   'P 1'
#
loop_
_entity.id
_entity.type
_entity.pdbx_description
1 polymer ?
#
loop_
_entity_poly.entity_id
_entity_poly.type
_entity_poly.pdbx_seq_one_letter_code
_entity_poly.pdbx_strand_id
1 'polypeptide(L)'
;AADCHLSRIVQATTLLTMDKYAPDDIPNINSTCFKLNSLQLQALLQNYHCAPDEPFIPTDLIENVVTVAENTADELARSDGREVQLEEDPDLQLPFLLPEDGYSCDVVRNIPNGLQEFLDPLCQRGFCRLIPHTRSPGTWTIYFEGADYESHLLRENTELASILRVP
;
A
#
# COMPACT_ATOMS: atom_id res chain seq x y z
N ALA A 1 3.24 5.48 5.94
CA ALA A 1 2.87 4.06 6.06
C ALA A 1 3.17 3.28 4.77
N ALA A 2 2.54 3.60 3.63
CA ALA A 2 2.68 2.85 2.36
C ALA A 2 4.14 2.61 1.90
N ASP A 3 5.01 3.63 1.94
CA ASP A 3 6.42 3.48 1.53
C ASP A 3 7.20 2.45 2.37
N CYS A 4 6.85 2.30 3.65
CA CYS A 4 7.48 1.32 4.52
C CYS A 4 7.08 -0.11 4.12
N HIS A 5 5.78 -0.31 3.85
CA HIS A 5 5.22 -1.61 3.50
C HIS A 5 5.55 -2.03 2.06
N LEU A 6 5.57 -1.10 1.11
CA LEU A 6 5.95 -1.37 -0.28
C LEU A 6 7.46 -1.44 -0.48
N SER A 7 8.25 -1.20 0.57
CA SER A 7 9.70 -1.04 0.44
C SER A 7 10.40 -2.22 -0.23
N ARG A 8 9.93 -3.46 -0.04
CA ARG A 8 10.50 -4.62 -0.73
C ARG A 8 10.15 -4.64 -2.22
N ILE A 9 8.91 -4.32 -2.58
CA ILE A 9 8.47 -4.19 -3.98
C ILE A 9 9.26 -3.06 -4.66
N VAL A 10 9.43 -1.93 -3.99
CA VAL A 10 10.23 -0.81 -4.48
C VAL A 10 11.67 -1.26 -4.73
N GLN A 11 12.31 -1.92 -3.75
CA GLN A 11 13.68 -2.42 -3.93
C GLN A 11 13.79 -3.45 -5.05
N ALA A 12 12.84 -4.39 -5.16
CA ALA A 12 12.82 -5.36 -6.24
C ALA A 12 12.71 -4.68 -7.61
N THR A 13 11.83 -3.67 -7.73
CA THR A 13 11.67 -2.92 -8.98
C THR A 13 12.91 -2.10 -9.33
N THR A 14 13.56 -1.50 -8.31
CA THR A 14 14.84 -0.80 -8.49
C THR A 14 15.93 -1.77 -8.96
N LEU A 15 16.02 -2.97 -8.37
CA LEU A 15 16.98 -4.00 -8.80
C LEU A 15 16.81 -4.38 -10.27
N LEU A 16 15.56 -4.54 -10.72
CA LEU A 16 15.27 -4.91 -12.10
C LEU A 16 15.70 -3.82 -13.10
N THR A 17 15.71 -2.56 -12.68
CA THR A 17 15.95 -1.39 -13.55
C THR A 17 17.34 -0.77 -13.42
N MET A 18 18.13 -1.17 -12.41
CA MET A 18 19.50 -0.69 -12.22
C MET A 18 20.53 -1.53 -12.98
N ASP A 19 21.75 -0.99 -13.09
CA ASP A 19 22.91 -1.71 -13.61
C ASP A 19 23.27 -2.89 -12.71
N LYS A 20 23.49 -4.05 -13.33
CA LYS A 20 23.66 -5.35 -12.65
C LYS A 20 24.55 -6.31 -13.45
N TYR A 21 25.65 -5.79 -14.01
CA TYR A 21 26.50 -6.56 -14.93
C TYR A 21 27.98 -6.52 -14.59
N ALA A 22 28.43 -5.54 -13.79
CA ALA A 22 29.81 -5.41 -13.38
C ALA A 22 29.97 -5.76 -11.88
N PRO A 23 31.14 -6.30 -11.47
CA PRO A 23 31.44 -6.49 -10.05
C PRO A 23 31.35 -5.20 -9.22
N ASP A 24 31.62 -4.05 -9.85
CA ASP A 24 31.51 -2.73 -9.23
C ASP A 24 30.06 -2.33 -8.91
N ASP A 25 29.05 -3.01 -9.47
CA ASP A 25 27.63 -2.79 -9.19
C ASP A 25 27.20 -3.45 -7.87
N ILE A 26 27.93 -4.46 -7.39
CA ILE A 26 27.59 -5.28 -6.21
C ILE A 26 27.35 -4.41 -4.96
N PRO A 27 28.23 -3.44 -4.60
CA PRO A 27 28.00 -2.58 -3.45
C PRO A 27 26.71 -1.76 -3.57
N ASN A 28 26.41 -1.28 -4.78
CA ASN A 28 25.22 -0.48 -5.05
C ASN A 28 23.95 -1.35 -4.91
N ILE A 29 23.95 -2.55 -5.49
CA ILE A 29 22.87 -3.54 -5.37
C ILE A 29 22.59 -3.84 -3.89
N ASN A 30 23.63 -4.17 -3.13
CA ASN A 30 23.51 -4.52 -1.71
C ASN A 30 22.99 -3.36 -0.86
N SER A 31 23.45 -2.13 -1.15
CA SER A 31 22.97 -0.92 -0.45
C SER A 31 21.52 -0.56 -0.78
N THR A 32 21.07 -0.87 -2.00
CA THR A 32 19.71 -0.57 -2.46
C THR A 32 18.73 -1.63 -1.97
N CYS A 33 19.09 -2.90 -2.04
CA CYS A 33 18.20 -4.04 -1.87
C CYS A 33 18.27 -4.69 -0.47
N PHE A 34 18.63 -3.91 0.56
CA PHE A 34 18.89 -4.41 1.91
C PHE A 34 17.68 -5.04 2.65
N LYS A 35 16.45 -4.89 2.15
CA LYS A 35 15.24 -5.54 2.71
C LYS A 35 14.87 -6.84 2.02
N LEU A 36 15.46 -7.13 0.86
CA LEU A 36 15.29 -8.39 0.15
C LEU A 36 16.26 -9.42 0.71
N ASN A 37 15.75 -10.62 0.98
CA ASN A 37 16.57 -11.71 1.49
C ASN A 37 17.30 -12.45 0.35
N SER A 38 18.19 -13.37 0.72
CA SER A 38 19.02 -14.13 -0.22
C SER A 38 18.20 -14.88 -1.28
N LEU A 39 17.10 -15.54 -0.87
CA LEU A 39 16.21 -16.29 -1.76
C LEU A 39 15.52 -15.37 -2.77
N GLN A 40 15.07 -14.20 -2.31
CA GLN A 40 14.41 -13.20 -3.15
C GLN A 40 15.37 -12.61 -4.17
N LEU A 41 16.57 -12.23 -3.76
CA LEU A 41 17.60 -11.71 -4.67
C LEU A 41 18.02 -12.75 -5.70
N GLN A 42 18.23 -13.99 -5.26
CA GLN A 42 18.55 -15.11 -6.15
C GLN A 42 17.45 -15.30 -7.21
N ALA A 43 16.19 -15.38 -6.77
CA ALA A 43 15.07 -15.59 -7.69
C ALA A 43 14.90 -14.43 -8.68
N LEU A 44 15.05 -13.18 -8.23
CA LEU A 44 14.93 -11.99 -9.09
C LEU A 44 16.03 -11.95 -10.14
N LEU A 45 17.29 -12.22 -9.76
CA LEU A 45 18.43 -12.15 -10.68
C LEU A 45 18.50 -13.36 -11.63
N GLN A 46 18.21 -14.57 -11.14
CA GLN A 46 18.25 -15.78 -11.98
C GLN A 46 17.12 -15.85 -13.00
N ASN A 47 15.93 -15.35 -12.66
CA ASN A 47 14.77 -15.33 -13.55
C ASN A 47 14.64 -14.01 -14.33
N TYR A 48 15.66 -13.15 -14.27
CA TYR A 48 15.65 -11.89 -15.00
C TYR A 48 15.74 -12.13 -16.51
N HIS A 49 14.73 -11.67 -17.25
CA HIS A 49 14.71 -11.76 -18.70
C HIS A 49 15.31 -10.49 -19.30
N CYS A 50 16.53 -10.61 -19.81
CA CYS A 50 17.27 -9.52 -20.44
C CYS A 50 16.57 -9.06 -21.72
N ALA A 51 16.53 -7.74 -21.94
CA ALA A 51 16.14 -7.19 -23.23
C ALA A 51 17.16 -7.58 -24.33
N PRO A 52 16.81 -7.53 -25.63
CA PRO A 52 17.70 -7.94 -26.72
C PRO A 52 19.04 -7.18 -26.79
N ASP A 53 19.08 -5.97 -26.24
CA ASP A 53 20.22 -5.05 -26.16
C ASP A 53 20.93 -5.08 -24.80
N GLU A 54 20.44 -5.89 -23.86
CA GLU A 54 20.94 -5.96 -22.49
C GLU A 54 21.89 -7.15 -22.31
N PRO A 55 23.05 -6.96 -21.65
CA PRO A 55 23.94 -8.07 -21.33
C PRO A 55 23.31 -9.01 -20.29
N PHE A 56 23.69 -10.28 -20.35
CA PHE A 56 23.30 -11.25 -19.33
C PHE A 56 23.97 -10.93 -18.00
N ILE A 57 23.24 -11.16 -16.91
CA ILE A 57 23.76 -11.03 -15.55
C ILE A 57 24.80 -12.14 -15.30
N PRO A 58 26.05 -11.81 -14.95
CA PRO A 58 27.07 -12.82 -14.67
C PRO A 58 26.71 -13.68 -13.46
N THR A 59 26.88 -15.00 -13.54
CA THR A 59 26.60 -15.92 -12.43
C THR A 59 27.38 -15.56 -11.18
N ASP A 60 28.66 -15.21 -11.33
CA ASP A 60 29.53 -14.79 -10.22
C ASP A 60 28.98 -13.56 -9.49
N LEU A 61 28.33 -12.63 -10.22
CA LEU A 61 27.68 -11.46 -9.62
C LEU A 61 26.49 -11.89 -8.76
N ILE A 62 25.66 -12.80 -9.29
CA ILE A 62 24.51 -13.35 -8.56
C ILE A 62 24.98 -14.04 -7.28
N GLU A 63 25.98 -14.92 -7.37
CA GLU A 63 26.54 -15.64 -6.22
C GLU A 63 27.04 -14.68 -5.15
N ASN A 64 27.80 -13.64 -5.53
CA ASN A 64 28.31 -12.65 -4.58
C ASN A 64 27.19 -11.86 -3.89
N VAL A 65 26.19 -11.39 -4.65
CA VAL A 65 25.04 -10.65 -4.08
C VAL A 65 24.26 -11.54 -3.11
N VAL A 66 24.01 -12.80 -3.47
CA VAL A 66 23.31 -13.77 -2.61
C VAL A 66 24.11 -14.05 -1.34
N THR A 67 25.42 -14.32 -1.44
CA THR A 67 26.27 -14.53 -0.27
C THR A 67 26.30 -13.33 0.66
N VAL A 68 26.31 -12.10 0.14
CA VAL A 68 26.23 -10.91 1.01
C VAL A 68 24.88 -10.83 1.70
N ALA A 69 23.78 -11.11 1.01
CA ALA A 69 22.44 -11.12 1.60
C ALA A 69 22.25 -12.19 2.67
N GLU A 70 22.83 -13.39 2.49
CA GLU A 70 22.84 -14.47 3.49
C GLU A 70 23.49 -14.05 4.81
N ASN A 71 24.54 -13.21 4.74
CA ASN A 71 25.26 -12.69 5.90
C ASN A 71 24.69 -11.37 6.44
N THR A 72 23.61 -10.84 5.82
CA THR A 72 23.05 -9.54 6.20
C THR A 72 21.53 -9.62 6.37
N ALA A 73 20.77 -9.53 5.28
CA ALA A 73 19.31 -9.54 5.29
C ALA A 73 18.74 -10.82 5.95
N ASP A 74 19.35 -11.97 5.70
CA ASP A 74 18.92 -13.24 6.28
C ASP A 74 19.24 -13.34 7.77
N GLU A 75 20.44 -12.94 8.19
CA GLU A 75 20.81 -12.89 9.61
C GLU A 75 19.90 -11.93 10.38
N LEU A 76 19.59 -10.76 9.77
CA LEU A 76 18.66 -9.79 10.33
C LEU A 76 17.26 -10.39 10.46
N ALA A 77 16.75 -11.05 9.41
CA ALA A 77 15.46 -11.74 9.46
C ALA A 77 15.40 -12.78 10.59
N ARG A 78 16.43 -13.63 10.70
CA ARG A 78 16.53 -14.64 11.77
C ARG A 78 16.61 -13.99 13.15
N SER A 79 17.34 -12.87 13.29
CA SER A 79 17.44 -12.13 14.55
C SER A 79 16.11 -11.51 15.00
N ASP A 80 15.27 -11.11 14.04
CA ASP A 80 13.89 -10.65 14.26
C ASP A 80 12.90 -11.81 14.51
N GLY A 81 13.37 -13.06 14.52
CA GLY A 81 12.51 -14.25 14.66
C GLY A 81 11.67 -14.57 13.42
N ARG A 82 12.06 -14.05 12.24
CA ARG A 82 11.41 -14.30 10.96
C ARG A 82 12.16 -15.38 10.19
N GLU A 83 11.41 -16.24 9.50
CA GLU A 83 11.99 -17.20 8.57
C GLU A 83 12.43 -16.51 7.27
N VAL A 84 13.51 -17.01 6.68
CA VAL A 84 13.97 -16.60 5.36
C VAL A 84 13.16 -17.41 4.34
N GLN A 85 12.26 -16.73 3.63
CA GLN A 85 11.37 -17.34 2.63
C GLN A 85 11.36 -16.50 1.35
N LEU A 86 11.11 -17.14 0.22
CA LEU A 86 11.01 -16.46 -1.07
C LEU A 86 9.76 -15.58 -1.15
N GLU A 87 8.63 -16.13 -0.75
CA GLU A 87 7.32 -15.49 -0.82
C GLU A 87 7.12 -14.52 0.35
N GLU A 88 6.49 -13.38 0.07
CA GLU A 88 6.04 -12.46 1.12
C GLU A 88 4.69 -12.94 1.70
N ASP A 89 4.39 -12.49 2.92
CA ASP A 89 3.12 -12.78 3.58
C ASP A 89 1.94 -12.26 2.74
N PRO A 90 0.97 -13.11 2.35
CA PRO A 90 -0.19 -12.68 1.60
C PRO A 90 -1.15 -11.79 2.40
N ASP A 91 -1.06 -11.78 3.74
CA ASP A 91 -1.90 -10.94 4.59
C ASP A 91 -1.40 -9.50 4.61
N LEU A 92 -2.04 -8.65 3.80
CA LEU A 92 -1.80 -7.21 3.83
C LEU A 92 -2.33 -6.62 5.14
N GLN A 93 -1.44 -6.20 6.03
CA GLN A 93 -1.85 -5.56 7.27
C GLN A 93 -2.73 -4.32 7.00
N LEU A 94 -3.84 -4.18 7.74
CA LEU A 94 -4.81 -3.07 7.66
C LEU A 94 -4.22 -1.65 7.49
N PRO A 95 -3.08 -1.27 8.13
CA PRO A 95 -2.43 0.03 7.92
C PRO A 95 -1.90 0.28 6.50
N PHE A 96 -1.78 -0.78 5.68
CA PHE A 96 -1.51 -0.67 4.25
C PHE A 96 -2.75 -0.21 3.47
N LEU A 97 -3.92 -0.72 3.85
CA LEU A 97 -5.19 -0.45 3.17
C LEU A 97 -5.81 0.88 3.62
N LEU A 98 -5.56 1.29 4.86
CA LEU A 98 -6.13 2.49 5.47
C LEU A 98 -5.03 3.36 6.08
N PRO A 99 -4.95 4.66 5.72
CA PRO A 99 -4.03 5.60 6.38
C PRO A 99 -4.25 5.64 7.91
N GLU A 100 -3.16 5.79 8.68
CA GLU A 100 -3.20 5.86 10.16
C GLU A 100 -4.11 6.98 10.71
N ASP A 101 -4.35 8.02 9.92
CA ASP A 101 -5.21 9.17 10.27
C ASP A 101 -6.72 8.85 10.35
N GLY A 102 -7.09 7.58 10.43
CA GLY A 102 -8.47 7.19 10.68
C GLY A 102 -9.44 7.63 9.57
N TYR A 103 -8.95 7.78 8.34
CA TYR A 103 -9.79 7.89 7.15
C TYR A 103 -10.50 6.56 6.90
N SER A 104 -11.45 6.24 7.77
CA SER A 104 -12.50 5.29 7.46
C SER A 104 -13.62 6.08 6.80
N CYS A 105 -14.02 5.60 5.63
CA CYS A 105 -15.18 6.10 4.90
C CYS A 105 -16.49 5.94 5.71
N ASP A 106 -16.44 5.26 6.86
CA ASP A 106 -17.56 5.05 7.78
C ASP A 106 -17.68 6.19 8.81
N VAL A 107 -16.57 6.91 9.09
CA VAL A 107 -16.50 7.97 10.11
C VAL A 107 -16.58 9.37 9.46
N VAL A 108 -16.00 9.55 8.27
CA VAL A 108 -16.07 10.82 7.55
C VAL A 108 -17.45 10.97 6.93
N ARG A 109 -18.32 11.69 7.63
CA ARG A 109 -19.64 12.11 7.15
C ARG A 109 -19.59 13.58 6.79
N ASN A 110 -20.35 13.98 5.77
CA ASN A 110 -20.50 15.36 5.27
C ASN A 110 -19.33 15.87 4.41
N ILE A 111 -19.47 17.10 3.93
CA ILE A 111 -18.49 17.79 3.08
C ILE A 111 -17.27 18.19 3.93
N PRO A 112 -16.02 17.85 3.51
CA PRO A 112 -14.82 18.27 4.21
C PRO A 112 -14.71 19.80 4.34
N ASN A 113 -14.29 20.27 5.51
CA ASN A 113 -13.97 21.69 5.71
C ASN A 113 -12.88 22.12 4.72
N GLY A 114 -13.06 23.26 4.05
CA GLY A 114 -12.11 23.74 3.04
C GLY A 114 -12.44 23.32 1.59
N LEU A 115 -13.32 22.33 1.37
CA LEU A 115 -13.66 21.89 0.01
C LEU A 115 -14.43 22.98 -0.76
N GLN A 116 -15.29 23.72 -0.07
CA GLN A 116 -16.09 24.78 -0.70
C GLN A 116 -15.19 25.92 -1.16
N GLU A 117 -14.27 26.36 -0.30
CA GLU A 117 -13.28 27.40 -0.59
C GLU A 117 -12.34 27.00 -1.73
N PHE A 118 -11.99 25.72 -1.82
CA PHE A 118 -11.21 25.19 -2.93
C PHE A 118 -11.98 25.21 -4.26
N LEU A 119 -13.27 24.86 -4.26
CA LEU A 119 -14.09 24.77 -5.47
C LEU A 119 -14.62 26.13 -5.95
N ASP A 120 -14.71 27.14 -5.08
CA ASP A 120 -15.25 28.46 -5.36
C ASP A 120 -14.68 29.11 -6.65
N PRO A 121 -13.35 29.13 -6.89
CA PRO A 121 -12.79 29.68 -8.12
C PRO A 121 -13.21 28.91 -9.39
N LEU A 122 -13.43 27.60 -9.28
CA LEU A 122 -13.87 26.76 -10.41
C LEU A 122 -15.36 26.94 -10.69
N CYS A 123 -16.16 27.07 -9.63
CA CYS A 123 -17.59 27.41 -9.72
C CYS A 123 -17.81 28.78 -10.36
N GLN A 124 -17.05 29.80 -9.95
CA GLN A 124 -17.13 31.15 -10.51
C GLN A 124 -16.75 31.20 -11.99
N ARG A 125 -15.82 30.35 -12.43
CA ARG A 125 -15.42 30.20 -13.84
C ARG A 125 -16.35 29.31 -14.65
N GLY A 126 -17.35 28.69 -14.02
CA GLY A 126 -18.33 27.82 -14.69
C GLY A 126 -17.82 26.43 -15.05
N PHE A 127 -16.67 25.99 -14.50
CA PHE A 127 -16.12 24.66 -14.77
C PHE A 127 -16.83 23.56 -13.97
N CYS A 128 -17.40 23.89 -12.81
CA CYS A 128 -18.16 22.95 -12.00
C CYS A 128 -19.25 23.64 -11.19
N ARG A 129 -20.07 22.83 -10.50
CA ARG A 129 -21.09 23.30 -9.56
C ARG A 129 -21.14 22.34 -8.38
N LEU A 130 -21.03 22.87 -7.17
CA LEU A 130 -21.25 22.12 -5.93
C LEU A 130 -22.73 22.22 -5.52
N ILE A 131 -23.38 21.09 -5.27
CA ILE A 131 -24.78 21.02 -4.81
C ILE A 131 -24.83 20.24 -3.49
N PRO A 132 -24.91 20.91 -2.33
CA PRO A 132 -24.99 20.23 -1.05
C PRO A 132 -26.38 19.62 -0.83
N HIS A 133 -26.43 18.32 -0.55
CA HIS A 133 -27.67 17.61 -0.21
C HIS A 133 -27.85 17.52 1.31
N THR A 134 -28.59 18.46 1.90
CA THR A 134 -28.79 18.58 3.36
C THR A 134 -29.58 17.44 4.00
N ARG A 135 -30.30 16.64 3.20
CA ARG A 135 -31.05 15.46 3.66
C ARG A 135 -30.34 14.14 3.37
N SER A 136 -29.13 14.20 2.80
CA SER A 136 -28.35 13.00 2.58
C SER A 136 -27.87 12.47 3.95
N PRO A 137 -27.88 11.14 4.17
CA PRO A 137 -27.29 10.52 5.36
C PRO A 137 -25.78 10.79 5.52
N GLY A 138 -25.14 11.40 4.52
CA GLY A 138 -23.73 11.76 4.57
C GLY A 138 -22.79 10.60 4.25
N THR A 139 -23.32 9.43 3.86
CA THR A 139 -22.57 8.26 3.40
C THR A 139 -22.11 8.44 1.96
N TRP A 140 -20.87 8.08 1.64
CA TRP A 140 -20.35 8.23 0.27
C TRP A 140 -20.96 7.21 -0.73
N THR A 141 -21.56 6.12 -0.24
CA THR A 141 -22.16 5.03 -1.04
C THR A 141 -23.63 5.24 -1.41
N ILE A 142 -24.20 6.43 -1.18
CA ILE A 142 -25.64 6.69 -1.30
C ILE A 142 -26.27 6.34 -2.66
N TYR A 143 -25.47 6.22 -3.72
CA TYR A 143 -25.92 5.90 -5.08
C TYR A 143 -25.37 4.59 -5.63
N PHE A 144 -24.72 3.76 -4.80
CA PHE A 144 -24.19 2.47 -5.24
C PHE A 144 -25.30 1.41 -5.21
N GLU A 145 -25.43 0.64 -6.29
CA GLU A 145 -26.38 -0.48 -6.34
C GLU A 145 -26.02 -1.52 -5.27
N GLY A 146 -26.95 -1.82 -4.35
CA GLY A 146 -26.75 -2.80 -3.26
C GLY A 146 -26.38 -2.22 -1.90
N ALA A 147 -26.35 -0.90 -1.71
CA ALA A 147 -26.22 -0.32 -0.38
C ALA A 147 -27.52 -0.53 0.42
N ASP A 148 -27.53 -1.49 1.36
CA ASP A 148 -28.67 -1.83 2.20
C ASP A 148 -29.02 -0.71 3.21
N TYR A 149 -29.75 0.29 2.73
CA TYR A 149 -30.24 1.43 3.50
C TYR A 149 -31.16 1.08 4.69
N GLU A 150 -31.85 -0.05 4.61
CA GLU A 150 -32.86 -0.46 5.60
C GLU A 150 -32.25 -0.88 6.94
N SER A 151 -30.99 -1.35 6.96
CA SER A 151 -30.39 -1.94 8.16
C SER A 151 -30.00 -0.91 9.24
N HIS A 152 -29.63 0.31 8.85
CA HIS A 152 -29.14 1.35 9.78
C HIS A 152 -30.27 2.19 10.41
N LEU A 153 -31.33 2.47 9.66
CA LEU A 153 -32.51 3.22 10.14
C LEU A 153 -33.32 2.43 11.18
N LEU A 154 -33.37 1.10 11.06
CA LEU A 154 -34.06 0.24 12.04
C LEU A 154 -33.28 0.17 13.38
N ARG A 155 -31.95 0.26 13.35
CA ARG A 155 -31.12 0.15 14.54
C ARG A 155 -31.17 1.40 15.42
N GLU A 156 -31.12 2.60 14.84
CA GLU A 156 -31.27 3.87 15.59
C GLU A 156 -32.69 4.06 16.17
N ASN A 157 -33.73 3.62 15.46
CA ASN A 157 -35.10 3.70 15.97
C ASN A 157 -35.38 2.74 17.13
N THR A 158 -34.68 1.61 17.20
CA THR A 158 -34.85 0.64 18.29
C THR A 158 -34.19 1.12 19.59
N GLU A 159 -33.10 1.90 19.50
CA GLU A 159 -32.46 2.53 20.66
C GLU A 159 -33.24 3.72 21.22
N LEU A 160 -33.88 4.53 20.37
CA LEU A 160 -34.76 5.62 20.85
C LEU A 160 -36.09 5.10 21.44
N ALA A 161 -36.62 4.00 20.91
CA ALA A 161 -37.83 3.37 21.45
C ALA A 161 -37.62 2.68 22.80
N SER A 162 -36.41 2.21 23.10
CA SER A 162 -36.08 1.57 24.39
C SER A 162 -35.86 2.58 25.52
N ILE A 163 -35.43 3.81 25.20
CA ILE A 163 -35.27 4.91 26.17
C ILE A 163 -36.62 5.51 26.59
N LEU A 164 -37.66 5.40 25.76
CA LEU A 164 -39.02 5.90 26.04
C LEU A 164 -39.94 4.88 26.74
N ARG A 165 -39.44 3.67 27.05
CA ARG A 165 -40.14 2.66 27.85
C ARG A 165 -39.36 2.33 29.12
N VAL A 166 -39.38 3.25 30.08
CA VAL A 166 -39.13 2.92 31.48
C VAL A 166 -40.36 3.36 32.28
N PRO A 167 -41.04 2.45 33.00
CA PRO A 167 -42.20 2.78 33.84
C PRO A 167 -41.83 3.60 35.08
#